data_AF-A0AAU4ADA8-F1
#
_entry.id   AF-A0AAU4ADA8-F1
#
_cell.length_a   1.000
_cell.length_b   1.000
_cell.length_c   1.000
_cell.angle_alpha   90.00
_cell.angle_beta   90.00
_cell.angle_gamma   90.00
#
_symmetry.space_group_name_H-M   'P 1'
#
loop_
_entity.id
_entity.type
_entity.pdbx_description
1 polymer ?
#
loop_
_entity_poly.entity_id
_entity_poly.type
_entity_poly.pdbx_seq_one_letter_code
_entity_poly.pdbx_strand_id
1 'polypeptide(L)' 'MSTDTLLRVEKGNAEPEELAAITAILLARAAATPEDTTAATGRSQAGWRRLERTPGFRAPHSWQG' A
#
# COMPACT_ATOMS: atom_id res chain seq x y z
N MET A 1 -17.35 4.62 23.73
CA MET A 1 -16.90 5.17 22.42
C MET A 1 -15.56 4.52 22.12
N SER A 2 -15.53 3.55 21.21
CA SER A 2 -14.25 3.00 20.77
C SER A 2 -13.55 4.06 19.94
N THR A 3 -12.41 4.55 20.42
CA THR A 3 -11.50 5.37 19.63
C THR A 3 -10.91 4.47 18.55
N ASP A 4 -11.53 4.47 17.38
CA ASP A 4 -11.03 3.74 16.22
C ASP A 4 -9.60 4.22 15.95
N THR A 5 -8.64 3.32 16.15
CA THR A 5 -7.23 3.68 16.09
C THR A 5 -6.80 3.68 14.63
N LEU A 6 -6.66 4.88 14.06
CA LEU A 6 -6.38 5.07 12.63
C LEU A 6 -5.04 4.49 12.17
N LEU A 7 -4.01 4.49 13.03
CA LEU A 7 -2.67 3.99 12.74
C LEU A 7 -2.09 3.29 13.97
N ARG A 8 -1.33 2.21 13.77
CA ARG A 8 -0.62 1.48 14.82
C ARG A 8 0.84 1.26 14.41
N VAL A 9 1.76 1.57 15.32
CA VAL A 9 3.20 1.32 15.13
C VAL A 9 3.52 -0.07 15.67
N GLU A 10 3.91 -1.00 14.79
CA GLU A 10 4.26 -2.37 15.17
C GLU A 10 5.71 -2.50 15.65
N LYS A 11 6.61 -1.66 15.14
CA LYS A 11 8.05 -1.67 15.43
C LYS A 11 8.62 -0.26 15.34
N GLY A 12 9.60 0.03 16.19
CA GLY A 12 10.23 1.34 16.28
C GLY A 12 9.40 2.35 17.07
N ASN A 13 9.86 3.60 17.08
CA ASN A 13 9.10 4.73 17.58
C ASN A 13 8.95 5.74 16.43
N ALA A 14 7.75 6.26 16.26
CA ALA A 14 7.44 7.28 15.27
C ALA A 14 7.15 8.56 16.01
N GLU A 15 7.82 9.64 15.63
CA GLU A 15 7.53 10.94 16.22
C GLU A 15 6.12 11.41 15.82
N PRO A 16 5.47 12.25 16.64
CA PRO A 16 4.12 12.74 16.36
C PRO A 16 3.98 13.35 14.96
N GLU A 17 5.00 14.05 14.48
CA GLU A 17 5.07 14.67 13.17
C GLU A 17 5.04 13.63 12.04
N GLU A 18 5.68 12.49 12.21
CA GLU A 18 5.71 11.42 11.22
C GLU A 18 4.33 10.75 11.10
N LEU A 19 3.67 10.50 12.24
CA LEU A 19 2.31 9.97 12.27
C LEU A 19 1.30 10.95 11.66
N ALA A 20 1.45 12.25 11.95
CA ALA A 20 0.64 13.30 11.35
C ALA A 20 0.82 13.35 9.83
N ALA A 21 2.06 13.28 9.33
CA ALA A 21 2.36 13.27 7.91
C ALA A 21 1.71 12.08 7.19
N ILE A 22 1.84 10.87 7.74
CA ILE A 22 1.21 9.67 7.16
C ILE A 22 -0.32 9.80 7.16
N THR A 23 -0.90 10.27 8.27
CA THR A 23 -2.35 10.49 8.35
C THR A 23 -2.83 11.50 7.31
N ALA A 24 -2.13 12.62 7.17
CA ALA A 24 -2.45 13.66 6.19
C ALA A 24 -2.39 13.13 4.75
N ILE A 25 -1.37 12.33 4.43
CA ILE A 25 -1.25 11.70 3.11
C ILE A 25 -2.42 10.74 2.86
N LEU A 26 -2.77 9.89 3.83
CA LEU A 26 -3.88 8.95 3.69
C LEU A 26 -5.21 9.65 3.49
N LEU A 27 -5.48 10.72 4.26
CA LEU A 27 -6.69 11.52 4.11
C LEU A 27 -6.72 12.24 2.75
N ALA A 28 -5.61 12.84 2.32
CA ALA A 28 -5.52 13.48 1.01
C ALA A 28 -5.77 12.49 -0.13
N ARG A 29 -5.24 11.26 -0.03
CA ARG A 29 -5.45 10.19 -1.00
C ARG A 29 -6.88 9.67 -1.01
N ALA A 30 -7.52 9.58 0.15
CA ALA A 30 -8.92 9.17 0.26
C ALA A 30 -9.88 10.24 -0.28
N ALA A 31 -9.53 11.52 -0.10
CA ALA A 31 -10.31 12.65 -0.63
C ALA A 31 -10.06 12.91 -2.13
N ALA A 32 -8.96 12.39 -2.70
CA ALA A 32 -8.66 12.54 -4.11
C ALA A 32 -9.71 11.81 -4.96
N THR A 33 -10.43 12.56 -5.79
CA THR A 33 -11.29 11.97 -6.82
C THR A 33 -10.38 11.44 -7.92
N PRO A 34 -10.51 10.17 -8.35
CA PRO A 34 -9.74 9.68 -9.48
C PRO A 34 -10.15 10.49 -10.72
N GLU A 35 -9.24 11.35 -11.18
CA GLU A 35 -9.32 11.94 -12.51
C GLU A 35 -9.40 10.79 -13.51
N ASP A 36 -10.45 10.77 -14.32
CA ASP A 36 -10.73 9.76 -15.33
C ASP A 36 -9.67 9.87 -16.43
N THR A 37 -8.47 9.39 -16.11
CA THR A 37 -7.33 9.36 -17.01
C THR A 37 -7.68 8.35 -18.08
N THR A 38 -8.21 8.87 -19.17
CA THR A 38 -8.58 8.13 -20.37
C THR A 38 -7.46 7.14 -20.71
N ALA A 39 -7.75 5.86 -20.50
CA ALA A 39 -7.08 4.68 -21.06
C ALA A 39 -5.55 4.76 -21.22
N ALA A 40 -4.80 4.52 -20.15
CA ALA A 40 -3.54 3.77 -20.28
C ALA A 40 -3.85 2.29 -20.04
N THR A 41 -3.92 1.52 -21.12
CA THR A 41 -4.02 0.05 -21.12
C THR A 41 -2.74 -0.57 -20.57
N GLY A 42 -2.53 -0.46 -19.26
CA GLY A 42 -1.42 -1.05 -18.55
C GLY A 42 -1.81 -1.17 -17.09
N ARG A 43 -1.94 -2.41 -16.59
CA ARG A 43 -2.49 -2.75 -15.28
C ARG A 43 -1.90 -1.84 -14.17
N SER A 44 -2.62 -0.80 -13.74
CA SER A 44 -2.28 0.04 -12.58
C SER A 44 -2.48 -0.66 -11.23
N GLN A 45 -2.73 -1.97 -11.26
CA GLN A 45 -2.82 -2.79 -10.07
C GLN A 45 -1.54 -3.61 -9.98
N ALA A 46 -0.76 -3.40 -8.93
CA ALA A 46 0.26 -4.36 -8.54
C ALA A 46 -0.41 -5.73 -8.52
N GLY A 47 0.09 -6.67 -9.33
CA GLY A 47 -0.44 -8.02 -9.39
C GLY A 47 -0.09 -8.75 -8.11
N TRP A 48 -0.81 -8.44 -7.02
CA TRP A 48 -0.70 -9.13 -5.75
C TRP A 48 -1.05 -10.58 -6.01
N ARG A 49 -0.01 -11.39 -6.17
CA ARG A 49 -0.16 -12.80 -6.48
C ARG A 49 -0.59 -13.50 -5.20
N ARG A 50 -1.63 -14.32 -5.31
CA ARG A 50 -2.01 -15.28 -4.28
C ARG A 50 -0.85 -16.26 -4.09
N LEU A 51 -0.15 -16.10 -2.97
CA LEU A 51 1.01 -16.92 -2.63
C LEU A 51 0.57 -18.38 -2.45
N GLU A 52 -0.67 -18.64 -2.03
CA GLU A 52 -1.24 -19.99 -1.93
C GLU A 52 -1.38 -20.74 -3.28
N ARG A 53 -1.32 -20.02 -4.41
CA ARG A 53 -1.37 -20.60 -5.77
C ARG A 53 -0.03 -20.55 -6.50
N THR A 54 1.01 -20.05 -5.84
CA THR A 54 2.35 -19.94 -6.42
C THR A 54 3.18 -21.11 -5.89
N PRO A 55 3.95 -21.82 -6.75
CA PRO A 55 4.89 -22.84 -6.28
C PRO A 55 5.79 -22.24 -5.20
N GLY A 56 5.87 -22.91 -4.04
CA GLY A 56 6.53 -22.38 -2.83
C GLY A 56 8.03 -22.14 -2.98
N PHE A 57 8.62 -22.52 -4.12
CA PHE A 57 10.00 -22.25 -4.46
C PHE A 57 10.10 -21.63 -5.86
N ARG A 58 10.74 -20.46 -5.93
CA ARG A 58 11.27 -19.90 -7.17
C ARG A 58 12.77 -19.81 -7.05
N ALA A 59 13.48 -20.17 -8.11
CA ALA A 59 14.93 -20.14 -8.10
C ALA A 59 15.44 -18.71 -7.79
N PRO A 60 16.58 -18.55 -7.08
CA PRO A 60 17.10 -17.25 -6.66
C PRO A 60 17.32 -16.21 -7.77
N HIS A 61 17.35 -16.64 -9.04
CA HIS A 61 17.53 -15.77 -10.21
C HIS A 61 16.21 -15.36 -10.87
N SER A 62 15.04 -15.69 -10.29
CA SER A 62 13.73 -15.40 -10.91
C SER A 62 13.25 -13.95 -10.78
N TRP A 63 14.05 -13.06 -10.20
CA TRP A 63 13.70 -11.66 -9.98
C TRP A 63 14.21 -10.71 -11.07
N GLN A 64 15.01 -11.21 -12.03
CA GLN A 64 15.57 -10.42 -13.14
C GLN A 64 14.73 -10.49 -14.42
N GLY A 65 13.41 -10.28 -14.29
CA GLY A 65 12.48 -10.20 -15.41
C GLY A 65 11.55 -9.02 -15.26
#